data_AF-A0A952QWR2-F1
#
_entry.id   AF-A0A952QWR2-F1
#
_cell.length_a   1.000
_cell.length_b   1.000
_cell.length_c   1.000
_cell.angle_alpha   90.00
_cell.angle_beta   90.00
_cell.angle_gamma   90.00
#
_symmetry.space_group_name_H-M   'P 1'
#
loop_
_entity.id
_entity.type
_entity.pdbx_description
1 polymer ?
#
loop_
_entity_poly.entity_id
_entity_poly.type
_entity_poly.pdbx_seq_one_letter_code
_entity_poly.pdbx_strand_id
1 'polypeptide(L)'
;MKAIDVSTARASLAEVLDASREGDVVIERYGKPAGVLISPERHKQFLAALEELDDVMAFDEAMAEEGPNIPWDEVKAELGWT
;
A
#
# COMPACT_ATOMS: atom_id res chain seq x y z
N MET A 1 0.03 3.19 17.83
CA MET A 1 0.70 4.31 17.15
C MET A 1 1.38 5.19 18.19
N LYS A 2 2.70 5.33 18.11
CA LYS A 2 3.51 6.13 19.04
C LYS A 2 4.08 7.34 18.31
N ALA A 3 3.99 8.54 18.87
CA ALA A 3 4.60 9.74 18.30
C ALA A 3 5.94 10.05 18.99
N ILE A 4 6.93 10.50 18.22
CA ILE A 4 8.24 10.88 18.73
C ILE A 4 8.79 12.07 17.94
N ASP A 5 9.36 13.05 18.65
CA ASP A 5 10.02 14.18 18.00
C ASP A 5 11.27 13.73 17.24
N VAL A 6 11.50 14.32 16.06
CA VAL A 6 12.62 14.01 15.16
C VAL A 6 13.98 14.12 15.84
N SER A 7 14.11 15.04 16.80
CA SER A 7 15.35 15.21 17.57
C SER A 7 15.63 14.00 18.48
N THR A 8 14.61 13.50 19.17
CA THR A 8 14.68 12.29 20.00
C THR A 8 14.88 11.05 19.13
N ALA A 9 14.13 10.93 18.02
CA ALA A 9 14.24 9.79 17.13
C ALA A 9 15.65 9.65 16.53
N ARG A 10 16.31 10.76 16.22
CA ARG A 10 17.71 10.76 15.77
C ARG A 10 18.67 10.29 16.86
N ALA A 11 18.41 10.64 18.12
CA ALA A 11 19.24 10.27 19.25
C ALA A 11 19.11 8.78 19.63
N SER A 12 17.94 8.17 19.40
CA SER A 12 17.65 6.78 19.77
C SER A 12 17.14 5.93 18.59
N LEU A 13 17.76 6.08 17.41
CA LEU A 13 17.26 5.47 16.17
C LEU A 13 17.08 3.94 16.26
N ALA A 14 17.96 3.23 16.96
CA ALA A 14 17.87 1.78 17.13
C ALA A 14 16.57 1.38 17.86
N GLU A 15 16.26 2.05 18.97
CA GLU A 15 15.02 1.80 19.73
C GLU A 15 13.77 2.16 18.92
N VAL A 16 13.85 3.19 18.09
CA VAL A 16 12.75 3.60 17.21
C VAL A 16 12.51 2.57 16.10
N LEU A 17 13.58 1.98 15.55
CA LEU A 17 13.48 0.88 14.60
C LEU A 17 12.86 -0.36 15.26
N ASP A 18 13.27 -0.71 16.48
CA ASP A 18 12.67 -1.82 17.22
C ASP A 18 11.19 -1.57 17.53
N ALA A 19 10.83 -0.36 17.98
CA ALA A 19 9.44 0.01 18.18
C ALA A 19 8.60 -0.10 16.89
N SER A 20 9.19 0.24 15.73
CA SER A 20 8.51 0.13 14.43
C SER A 20 8.17 -1.30 14.00
N ARG A 21 8.85 -2.31 14.58
CA ARG A 21 8.54 -3.73 14.37
C ARG A 21 7.26 -4.16 15.07
N GLU A 22 6.94 -3.52 16.19
CA GLU A 22 5.74 -3.80 16.99
C GLU A 22 4.54 -2.96 16.52
N GLY A 23 4.79 -1.79 15.93
CA GLY A 23 3.76 -1.00 15.28
C GLY A 23 4.23 0.37 14.80
N ASP A 24 3.35 1.08 14.11
CA ASP A 24 3.69 2.32 13.43
C ASP A 24 4.12 3.44 14.40
N VAL A 25 5.24 4.10 14.06
CA VAL A 25 5.81 5.21 14.82
C VAL A 25 5.74 6.50 13.99
N VAL A 26 5.03 7.50 14.50
CA VAL A 26 4.95 8.83 13.87
C VAL A 26 6.15 9.65 14.29
N ILE A 27 6.89 10.17 13.31
CA ILE A 27 7.96 11.13 13.51
C ILE A 27 7.38 12.53 13.40
N GLU A 28 7.57 13.34 14.43
CA GLU A 28 7.11 14.73 14.48
C GLU A 28 8.26 15.71 14.29
N ARG A 29 7.98 16.86 13.68
CA ARG A 29 8.91 18.00 13.62
C ARG A 29 8.18 19.23 14.16
N TYR A 30 8.68 19.79 15.26
CA TYR A 30 8.04 20.92 15.95
C TYR A 30 6.59 20.60 16.36
N GLY A 31 6.36 19.39 16.87
CA GLY A 31 5.03 18.92 17.31
C GLY A 31 4.02 18.67 16.19
N LYS A 32 4.46 18.56 14.93
CA LYS A 32 3.62 18.23 13.78
C LYS A 32 4.08 16.93 13.14
N PRO A 33 3.18 16.00 12.77
CA PRO A 33 3.53 14.81 12.02
C PRO A 33 4.30 15.15 10.73
N ALA A 34 5.46 14.54 10.55
CA ALA A 34 6.35 14.74 9.41
C ALA A 34 6.56 13.46 8.60
N GLY A 35 6.40 12.30 9.23
CA GLY A 35 6.47 11.00 8.57
C GLY A 35 6.08 9.87 9.51
N VAL A 36 6.01 8.65 8.98
CA VAL A 36 5.73 7.44 9.75
C VAL A 36 6.81 6.42 9.43
N LEU A 37 7.38 5.81 10.47
CA LEU A 37 8.24 4.65 10.37
C LEU A 37 7.40 3.41 10.65
N ILE A 38 7.48 2.45 9.71
CA ILE A 38 6.78 1.18 9.77
C ILE A 38 7.77 0.05 9.48
N SER A 39 7.45 -1.16 9.92
CA SER A 39 8.26 -2.33 9.58
C SER A 39 8.24 -2.61 8.06
N PRO A 40 9.29 -3.23 7.51
CA PRO A 40 9.30 -3.65 6.11
C PRO A 40 8.13 -4.56 5.74
N GLU A 41 7.71 -5.43 6.65
CA GLU A 41 6.56 -6.34 6.47
C GLU A 41 5.26 -5.54 6.37
N ARG A 42 5.07 -4.55 7.24
CA ARG A 42 3.91 -3.65 7.21
C ARG A 42 3.85 -2.84 5.92
N HIS A 43 5.00 -2.35 5.45
CA HIS A 43 5.09 -1.65 4.16
C HIS A 43 4.65 -2.55 2.99
N LYS A 44 5.13 -3.80 2.95
CA LYS A 44 4.70 -4.78 1.93
C LYS A 44 3.21 -5.08 2.00
N GLN A 45 2.65 -5.21 3.21
CA GLN A 45 1.22 -5.41 3.39
C GLN A 45 0.40 -4.22 2.86
N PHE A 46 0.86 -2.98 3.05
CA PHE A 46 0.19 -1.81 2.49
C PHE A 46 0.26 -1.77 0.97
N LEU A 47 1.41 -2.11 0.38
CA LEU A 47 1.51 -2.18 -1.08
C LEU A 47 0.58 -3.26 -1.67
N ALA A 48 0.54 -4.45 -1.07
CA ALA A 48 -0.36 -5.52 -1.51
C ALA A 48 -1.84 -5.15 -1.33
N ALA A 49 -2.19 -4.46 -0.24
CA ALA A 49 -3.55 -3.99 -0.01
C ALA A 49 -3.98 -2.88 -0.99
N LEU A 50 -3.05 -2.06 -1.48
CA LEU A 50 -3.31 -1.08 -2.52
C LEU A 50 -3.56 -1.76 -3.87
N GLU A 51 -2.75 -2.75 -4.23
CA GLU A 51 -2.95 -3.56 -5.45
C GLU A 51 -4.31 -4.27 -5.45
N GLU A 52 -4.69 -4.90 -4.33
CA GLU A 52 -6.01 -5.52 -4.17
C GLU A 52 -7.15 -4.51 -4.34
N LEU A 53 -6.97 -3.27 -3.87
CA LEU A 53 -7.99 -2.24 -4.04
C LEU A 53 -8.16 -1.84 -5.50
N ASP A 54 -7.06 -1.76 -6.26
CA ASP A 54 -7.10 -1.48 -7.69
C ASP A 54 -7.83 -2.60 -8.44
N ASP A 55 -7.61 -3.87 -8.07
CA ASP A 55 -8.33 -5.02 -8.64
C ASP A 55 -9.84 -4.98 -8.33
N VAL A 56 -10.22 -4.65 -7.09
CA VAL A 56 -11.64 -4.47 -6.71
C VAL A 56 -12.28 -3.34 -7.52
N MET A 57 -11.57 -2.23 -7.72
CA MET A 57 -12.07 -1.11 -8.52
C MET A 57 -12.24 -1.50 -9.99
N ALA A 58 -11.29 -2.24 -10.56
CA ALA A 58 -11.38 -2.74 -11.93
C ALA A 58 -12.55 -3.72 -12.11
N PHE A 59 -12.80 -4.57 -11.11
CA PHE A 59 -13.96 -5.45 -11.11
C PHE A 59 -15.28 -4.65 -11.11
N ASP A 60 -15.40 -3.66 -10.23
CA ASP A 60 -16.60 -2.83 -10.15
C ASP A 60 -16.84 -2.06 -11.45
N GLU A 61 -15.77 -1.55 -12.08
CA GLU A 61 -15.84 -0.88 -13.40
C GLU A 61 -16.31 -1.85 -14.49
N ALA A 62 -15.73 -3.05 -14.57
CA ALA A 62 -16.13 -4.07 -15.54
C ALA A 62 -17.58 -4.54 -15.35
N MET A 63 -18.06 -4.63 -14.10
CA MET A 63 -19.45 -4.99 -13.80
C MET A 63 -20.43 -3.85 -14.12
N ALA A 64 -19.97 -2.60 -14.07
CA ALA A 64 -20.76 -1.43 -14.44
C ALA A 64 -20.77 -1.15 -15.95
N GLU A 65 -19.81 -1.70 -16.70
CA GLU A 65 -19.75 -1.60 -18.16
C GLU A 65 -21.00 -2.26 -18.79
N GLU A 66 -21.76 -1.46 -19.54
CA GLU A 66 -22.91 -1.95 -20.29
C GLU A 66 -22.46 -2.54 -21.63
N GLY A 67 -22.83 -3.79 -21.90
CA GLY A 67 -22.53 -4.43 -23.18
C GLY A 67 -22.41 -5.94 -23.06
N PRO A 68 -22.34 -6.66 -24.20
CA PRO A 68 -21.99 -8.07 -24.17
C PRO A 68 -20.51 -8.25 -23.83
N ASN A 69 -20.19 -9.27 -23.04
CA ASN A 69 -18.80 -9.70 -22.84
C ASN A 69 -18.15 -10.11 -24.18
N ILE A 70 -16.84 -9.88 -24.30
CA ILE A 70 -16.06 -10.31 -25.47
C ILE A 70 -15.89 -11.84 -25.41
N PRO A 71 -16.25 -12.60 -26.47
CA PRO A 71 -16.04 -14.03 -26.54
C PRO A 71 -14.56 -14.41 -26.44
N TRP A 72 -14.23 -15.48 -25.71
CA TRP A 72 -12.84 -15.91 -25.50
C TRP A 72 -12.11 -16.27 -26.80
N ASP A 73 -12.81 -16.78 -27.81
CA ASP A 73 -12.22 -17.08 -29.12
C ASP A 73 -11.75 -15.82 -29.85
N GLU A 74 -12.45 -14.69 -29.66
CA GLU A 74 -12.08 -13.40 -30.23
C GLU A 74 -10.84 -12.83 -29.53
N VAL A 75 -10.82 -12.85 -28.19
CA VAL A 75 -9.65 -12.39 -27.39
C VAL A 75 -8.38 -13.15 -27.78
N LYS A 76 -8.46 -14.49 -27.94
CA LYS A 76 -7.31 -15.30 -28.38
C LYS A 76 -6.82 -14.91 -29.78
N ALA A 77 -7.74 -14.70 -30.71
CA ALA A 77 -7.38 -14.30 -32.07
C ALA A 77 -6.65 -12.95 -32.08
N GLU A 78 -7.13 -11.96 -31.30
CA GLU A 78 -6.49 -10.65 -31.17
C GLU A 78 -5.10 -10.72 -30.53
N LEU A 79 -4.90 -11.61 -29.56
CA LEU A 79 -3.60 -11.84 -28.90
C LEU A 79 -2.64 -12.73 -29.72
N GLY A 80 -3.04 -13.18 -30.91
CA GLY A 80 -2.23 -14.03 -31.78
C GLY A 80 -2.10 -15.48 -31.30
N TRP A 81 -3.05 -15.94 -30.48
CA TRP A 81 -3.15 -17.33 -30.02
C TRP A 81 -4.00 -18.12 -31.01
N THR A 82 -3.47 -18.35 -32.21
CA THR A 82 -4.07 -19.23 -33.24
C THR A 82 -3.60 -20.67 -33.11
#